data_AF-A0A428V0G5-F1
#
_entry.id   AF-A0A428V0G5-F1
#
_cell.length_a   1.000
_cell.length_b   1.000
_cell.length_c   1.000
_cell.angle_alpha   90.00
_cell.angle_beta   90.00
_cell.angle_gamma   90.00
#
_symmetry.space_group_name_H-M   'P 1'
#
loop_
_entity.id
_entity.type
_entity.pdbx_description
1 polymer ?
#
loop_
_entity_poly.entity_id
_entity_poly.type
_entity_poly.pdbx_seq_one_letter_code
_entity_poly.pdbx_strand_id
1 'polypeptide(L)'
;MENDSRLLSQMIHACVGYGRRLARQGTMWLVLGLWKHFINVESSGPNQGLRALYDVVELHQSHSHHAQTLVDRMCHDLGRAGIAVPRGMNVAAEVDDINETQARQLQAHLFRSYLYQLIGGKLMDGETKLSHKIIATDTPIGKMGVLDLEEMHRKEGAEMIFGVCHLITKEPGESGFSAPDWTYIPAEIVAEWKNKNAPGTSLRDALRSGVKHPEGNVDEFRGDS
;
A
#
# COMPACT_ATOMS: atom_id res chain seq x y z
N MET A 1 -19.87 8.75 9.24
CA MET A 1 -18.61 9.10 9.92
C MET A 1 -18.38 8.29 11.19
N GLU A 2 -19.22 8.38 12.25
CA GLU A 2 -18.96 7.64 13.51
C GLU A 2 -19.09 6.12 13.34
N ASN A 3 -20.06 5.65 12.54
CA ASN A 3 -20.19 4.23 12.17
C ASN A 3 -19.01 3.73 11.32
N ASP A 4 -18.49 4.55 10.41
CA ASP A 4 -17.39 4.17 9.49
C ASP A 4 -16.06 4.05 10.25
N SER A 5 -15.80 4.95 11.20
CA SER A 5 -14.61 4.90 12.06
C SER A 5 -14.64 3.70 13.02
N ARG A 6 -15.83 3.38 13.58
CA ARG A 6 -16.01 2.19 14.42
C ARG A 6 -15.80 0.90 13.62
N LEU A 7 -16.37 0.84 12.41
CA LEU A 7 -16.19 -0.30 11.51
C LEU A 7 -14.73 -0.47 11.11
N LEU A 8 -14.04 0.60 10.71
CA LEU A 8 -12.62 0.55 10.40
C LEU A 8 -11.79 0.03 11.59
N SER A 9 -12.10 0.51 12.79
CA SER A 9 -11.41 0.05 14.01
C SER A 9 -11.64 -1.45 14.24
N GLN A 10 -12.86 -1.95 13.98
CA GLN A 10 -13.16 -3.39 14.03
C GLN A 10 -12.39 -4.17 12.95
N MET A 11 -12.30 -3.66 11.72
CA MET A 11 -11.52 -4.27 10.63
C MET A 11 -10.03 -4.38 11.00
N ILE A 12 -9.43 -3.29 11.50
CA ILE A 12 -8.03 -3.27 11.95
C ILE A 12 -7.81 -4.27 13.10
N HIS A 13 -8.73 -4.35 14.06
CA HIS A 13 -8.62 -5.28 15.18
C HIS A 13 -8.77 -6.75 14.76
N ALA A 14 -9.50 -7.02 13.68
CA ALA A 14 -9.66 -8.36 13.13
C ALA A 14 -8.41 -8.84 12.38
N CYS A 15 -7.55 -7.93 11.89
CA CYS A 15 -6.34 -8.31 11.17
C CYS A 15 -5.42 -9.21 12.01
N VAL A 16 -4.86 -10.24 11.38
CA VAL A 16 -3.88 -11.17 12.00
C VAL A 16 -2.70 -11.44 11.07
N GLY A 17 -1.63 -12.04 11.60
CA GLY A 17 -0.37 -12.27 10.89
C GLY A 17 0.57 -11.07 10.86
N TYR A 18 1.64 -11.18 10.09
CA TYR A 18 2.75 -10.23 9.94
C TYR A 18 2.31 -8.84 9.47
N GLY A 19 1.21 -8.76 8.72
CA GLY A 19 0.65 -7.49 8.23
C GLY A 19 -0.16 -6.72 9.27
N ARG A 20 -0.55 -7.34 10.40
CA ARG A 20 -1.51 -6.79 11.37
C ARG A 20 -1.12 -5.39 11.84
N ARG A 21 0.13 -5.19 12.25
CA ARG A 21 0.59 -3.90 12.76
C ARG A 21 0.62 -2.79 11.70
N LEU A 22 0.73 -3.18 10.44
CA LEU A 22 0.74 -2.25 9.30
C LEU A 22 -0.68 -1.97 8.79
N ALA A 23 -1.71 -2.65 9.28
CA ALA A 23 -3.09 -2.52 8.79
C ALA A 23 -3.63 -1.07 8.82
N ARG A 24 -3.12 -0.24 9.75
CA ARG A 24 -3.48 1.19 9.85
C ARG A 24 -2.77 2.09 8.84
N GLN A 25 -1.78 1.55 8.14
CA GLN A 25 -0.86 2.30 7.29
C GLN A 25 -1.24 2.20 5.81
N GLY A 26 -2.39 1.61 5.46
CA GLY A 26 -2.84 1.60 4.08
C GLY A 26 -3.77 0.46 3.75
N THR A 27 -4.49 0.62 2.65
CA THR A 27 -5.48 -0.34 2.18
C THR A 27 -4.85 -1.70 1.89
N MET A 28 -3.64 -1.73 1.31
CA MET A 28 -2.93 -2.98 1.04
C MET A 28 -2.73 -3.83 2.30
N TRP A 29 -2.23 -3.21 3.38
CA TRP A 29 -1.99 -3.92 4.64
C TRP A 29 -3.28 -4.36 5.33
N LEU A 30 -4.30 -3.51 5.29
CA LEU A 30 -5.62 -3.82 5.82
C LEU A 30 -6.23 -5.03 5.11
N VAL A 31 -6.20 -5.05 3.77
CA VAL A 31 -6.72 -6.15 2.96
C VAL A 31 -5.96 -7.45 3.24
N LEU A 32 -4.62 -7.40 3.30
CA LEU A 32 -3.81 -8.58 3.62
C LEU A 32 -4.14 -9.15 5.02
N GLY A 33 -4.22 -8.28 6.03
CA GLY A 33 -4.52 -8.69 7.40
C GLY A 33 -5.94 -9.25 7.56
N LEU A 34 -6.92 -8.66 6.87
CA LEU A 34 -8.29 -9.17 6.81
C LEU A 34 -8.32 -10.51 6.10
N TRP A 35 -7.78 -10.61 4.89
CA TRP A 35 -7.80 -11.87 4.15
C TRP A 35 -7.22 -13.04 4.95
N LYS A 36 -6.12 -12.79 5.64
CA LYS A 36 -5.49 -13.73 6.55
C LYS A 36 -6.38 -14.14 7.74
N HIS A 37 -7.16 -13.22 8.29
CA HIS A 37 -8.18 -13.53 9.31
C HIS A 37 -9.17 -14.58 8.81
N PHE A 38 -9.71 -14.39 7.61
CA PHE A 38 -10.73 -15.30 7.06
C PHE A 38 -10.16 -16.69 6.74
N ILE A 39 -8.93 -16.78 6.22
CA ILE A 39 -8.22 -18.07 6.05
C ILE A 39 -8.11 -18.83 7.38
N ASN A 40 -7.78 -18.12 8.47
CA ASN A 40 -7.66 -18.73 9.80
C ASN A 40 -9.02 -19.19 10.36
N VAL A 41 -10.06 -18.36 10.22
CA VAL A 41 -11.42 -18.70 10.67
C VAL A 41 -11.99 -19.89 9.91
N GLU A 42 -11.75 -20.00 8.60
CA GLU A 42 -12.16 -21.18 7.81
C GLU A 42 -11.49 -22.46 8.32
N SER A 43 -10.24 -22.37 8.78
CA SER A 43 -9.47 -23.51 9.28
C SER A 43 -9.86 -23.92 10.71
N SER A 44 -10.38 -22.98 11.51
CA SER A 44 -10.56 -23.15 12.97
C SER A 44 -12.04 -23.09 13.42
N GLY A 45 -12.96 -22.77 12.52
CA GLY A 45 -14.40 -22.58 12.78
C GLY A 45 -14.79 -21.11 13.03
N PRO A 46 -16.05 -20.71 12.73
CA PRO A 46 -16.50 -19.32 12.78
C PRO A 46 -16.39 -18.70 14.17
N ASN A 47 -15.66 -17.59 14.26
CA ASN A 47 -15.48 -16.85 15.50
C ASN A 47 -16.66 -15.88 15.72
N GLN A 48 -17.47 -16.11 16.76
CA GLN A 48 -18.73 -15.36 16.98
C GLN A 48 -18.52 -13.86 17.24
N GLY A 49 -17.33 -13.44 17.67
CA GLY A 49 -17.01 -12.06 18.04
C GLY A 49 -16.94 -11.05 16.88
N LEU A 50 -16.96 -11.51 15.62
CA LEU A 50 -16.76 -10.65 14.44
C LEU A 50 -17.88 -10.75 13.40
N ARG A 51 -19.10 -11.17 13.78
CA ARG A 51 -20.25 -11.27 12.85
C ARG A 51 -20.49 -9.99 12.03
N ALA A 52 -20.37 -8.81 12.66
CA ALA A 52 -20.54 -7.53 11.98
C ALA A 52 -19.50 -7.27 10.87
N LEU A 53 -18.34 -7.93 10.90
CA LEU A 53 -17.33 -7.83 9.84
C LEU A 53 -17.78 -8.58 8.57
N TYR A 54 -18.49 -9.71 8.73
CA TYR A 54 -19.00 -10.52 7.62
C TYR A 54 -20.14 -9.84 6.85
N ASP A 55 -20.85 -8.91 7.51
CA ASP A 55 -21.91 -8.14 6.86
C ASP A 55 -21.37 -7.01 5.96
N VAL A 56 -20.07 -6.69 6.07
CA VAL A 56 -19.46 -5.54 5.37
C VAL A 56 -18.26 -5.91 4.50
N VAL A 57 -17.59 -7.02 4.81
CA VAL A 57 -16.43 -7.51 4.06
C VAL A 57 -16.81 -8.82 3.39
N GLU A 58 -16.94 -8.78 2.06
CA GLU A 58 -17.07 -9.98 1.25
C GLU A 58 -15.68 -10.41 0.78
N LEU A 59 -15.32 -11.66 1.07
CA LEU A 59 -14.09 -12.27 0.56
C LEU A 59 -14.43 -13.43 -0.35
N HIS A 60 -13.92 -13.35 -1.57
CA HIS A 60 -14.09 -14.41 -2.54
C HIS A 60 -13.15 -15.57 -2.18
N GLN A 61 -13.69 -16.63 -1.58
CA GLN A 61 -12.95 -17.75 -0.99
C GLN A 61 -11.95 -18.41 -1.98
N SER A 62 -12.29 -18.43 -3.28
CA SER A 62 -11.40 -18.97 -4.31
C SER A 62 -10.02 -18.29 -4.35
N HIS A 63 -9.91 -17.06 -3.88
CA HIS A 63 -8.65 -16.33 -3.85
C HIS A 63 -7.69 -16.88 -2.78
N SER A 64 -8.19 -17.43 -1.66
CA SER A 64 -7.36 -17.98 -0.59
C SER A 64 -6.43 -19.11 -1.04
N HIS A 65 -6.90 -20.01 -1.92
CA HIS A 65 -6.04 -21.01 -2.54
C HIS A 65 -5.00 -20.40 -3.50
N HIS A 66 -5.35 -19.30 -4.13
CA HIS A 66 -4.44 -18.54 -4.99
C HIS A 66 -3.32 -17.90 -4.16
N ALA A 67 -3.59 -17.50 -2.90
CA ALA A 67 -2.59 -16.99 -1.96
C ALA A 67 -1.41 -17.93 -1.78
N GLN A 68 -1.73 -19.17 -1.37
CA GLN A 68 -0.71 -20.16 -1.07
C GLN A 68 0.06 -20.51 -2.33
N THR A 69 -0.64 -20.65 -3.47
CA THR A 69 -0.01 -20.89 -4.78
C THR A 69 0.98 -19.77 -5.16
N LEU A 70 0.61 -18.51 -4.92
CA LEU A 70 1.48 -17.37 -5.18
C LEU A 70 2.70 -17.38 -4.25
N VAL A 71 2.50 -17.67 -2.97
CA VAL A 71 3.60 -17.77 -1.99
C VAL A 71 4.55 -18.91 -2.36
N ASP A 72 4.04 -20.08 -2.72
CA ASP A 72 4.85 -21.23 -3.14
C ASP A 72 5.67 -20.89 -4.39
N ARG A 73 5.05 -20.20 -5.37
CA ARG A 73 5.75 -19.72 -6.58
C ARG A 73 6.83 -18.70 -6.24
N MET A 74 6.55 -17.70 -5.40
CA MET A 74 7.54 -16.72 -4.95
C MET A 74 8.70 -17.40 -4.22
N CYS A 75 8.42 -18.34 -3.31
CA CYS A 75 9.45 -19.08 -2.59
C CYS A 75 10.34 -19.90 -3.54
N HIS A 76 9.72 -20.55 -4.53
CA HIS A 76 10.43 -21.28 -5.56
C HIS A 76 11.34 -20.37 -6.39
N ASP A 77 10.85 -19.22 -6.85
CA ASP A 77 11.61 -18.29 -7.68
C ASP A 77 12.74 -17.61 -6.90
N LEU A 78 12.51 -17.26 -5.63
CA LEU A 78 13.56 -16.79 -4.71
C LEU A 78 14.63 -17.86 -4.50
N GLY A 79 14.22 -19.12 -4.31
CA GLY A 79 15.13 -20.26 -4.20
C GLY A 79 15.99 -20.44 -5.45
N ARG A 80 15.41 -20.29 -6.65
CA ARG A 80 16.14 -20.29 -7.93
C ARG A 80 17.13 -19.12 -8.05
N ALA A 81 16.82 -17.98 -7.45
CA ALA A 81 17.71 -16.82 -7.37
C ALA A 81 18.81 -16.96 -6.30
N GLY A 82 18.88 -18.10 -5.58
CA GLY A 82 19.87 -18.35 -4.54
C GLY A 82 19.53 -17.71 -3.18
N ILE A 83 18.30 -17.21 -3.01
CA ILE A 83 17.83 -16.65 -1.75
C ILE A 83 17.29 -17.80 -0.89
N ALA A 84 17.81 -17.93 0.33
CA ALA A 84 17.35 -18.94 1.26
C ALA A 84 15.92 -18.62 1.72
N VAL A 85 15.00 -19.55 1.47
CA VAL A 85 13.60 -19.44 1.88
C VAL A 85 13.23 -20.61 2.79
N PRO A 86 12.55 -20.37 3.93
CA PRO A 86 12.05 -21.44 4.78
C PRO A 86 11.13 -22.39 3.99
N ARG A 87 11.34 -23.69 4.14
CA ARG A 87 10.49 -24.71 3.49
C ARG A 87 9.17 -24.86 4.25
N GLY A 88 8.09 -25.13 3.51
CA GLY A 88 6.79 -25.46 4.10
C GLY A 88 6.10 -24.28 4.78
N MET A 89 6.34 -23.05 4.32
CA MET A 89 5.58 -21.89 4.79
C MET A 89 4.10 -22.04 4.41
N ASN A 90 3.26 -22.15 5.42
CA ASN A 90 1.81 -22.16 5.25
C ASN A 90 1.27 -20.78 5.63
N VAL A 91 0.69 -20.09 4.66
CA VAL A 91 0.09 -18.76 4.86
C VAL A 91 -0.99 -18.83 5.92
N ALA A 92 -1.72 -19.94 6.08
CA ALA A 92 -2.75 -20.12 7.11
C ALA A 92 -2.17 -20.30 8.52
N ALA A 93 -0.93 -20.79 8.67
CA ALA A 93 -0.29 -21.03 9.96
C ALA A 93 0.44 -19.81 10.54
N GLU A 94 0.60 -18.75 9.75
CA GLU A 94 1.18 -17.48 10.21
C GLU A 94 0.34 -16.86 11.33
N VAL A 95 0.88 -16.79 12.54
CA VAL A 95 0.20 -16.18 13.70
C VAL A 95 1.03 -15.10 14.38
N ASP A 96 2.30 -15.02 14.02
CA ASP A 96 3.25 -14.08 14.59
C ASP A 96 3.04 -12.67 14.01
N ASP A 97 3.43 -11.66 14.78
CA ASP A 97 3.52 -10.27 14.32
C ASP A 97 4.99 -9.93 14.07
N ILE A 98 5.25 -9.08 13.07
CA ILE A 98 6.62 -8.62 12.81
C ILE A 98 7.03 -7.59 13.86
N ASN A 99 8.33 -7.48 14.15
CA ASN A 99 8.83 -6.41 15.02
C ASN A 99 9.00 -5.09 14.25
N GLU A 100 9.39 -4.01 14.95
CA GLU A 100 9.52 -2.67 14.34
C GLU A 100 10.62 -2.62 13.29
N THR A 101 11.73 -3.33 13.51
CA THR A 101 12.83 -3.42 12.54
C THR A 101 12.37 -4.10 11.26
N GLN A 102 11.65 -5.21 11.37
CA GLN A 102 11.09 -5.94 10.23
C GLN A 102 10.03 -5.13 9.49
N ALA A 103 9.14 -4.45 10.22
CA ALA A 103 8.15 -3.53 9.64
C ALA A 103 8.82 -2.43 8.81
N ARG A 104 9.85 -1.79 9.37
CA ARG A 104 10.63 -0.77 8.69
C ARG A 104 11.32 -1.30 7.44
N GLN A 105 11.92 -2.49 7.51
CA GLN A 105 12.55 -3.15 6.36
C GLN A 105 11.52 -3.42 5.26
N LEU A 106 10.35 -3.95 5.62
CA LEU A 106 9.27 -4.25 4.69
C LEU A 106 8.76 -2.98 3.99
N GLN A 107 8.54 -1.90 4.74
CA GLN A 107 8.17 -0.60 4.16
C GLN A 107 9.28 -0.03 3.25
N ALA A 108 10.56 -0.20 3.61
CA ALA A 108 11.67 0.23 2.76
C ALA A 108 11.76 -0.57 1.46
N HIS A 109 11.46 -1.89 1.50
CA HIS A 109 11.37 -2.71 0.30
C HIS A 109 10.18 -2.30 -0.56
N LEU A 110 9.00 -2.11 0.05
CA LEU A 110 7.80 -1.65 -0.65
C LEU A 110 8.05 -0.31 -1.37
N PHE A 111 8.63 0.65 -0.66
CA PHE A 111 9.01 1.94 -1.21
C PHE A 111 9.90 1.79 -2.45
N ARG A 112 10.93 0.94 -2.40
CA ARG A 112 11.82 0.71 -3.54
C ARG A 112 11.11 0.06 -4.73
N SER A 113 10.17 -0.85 -4.49
CA SER A 113 9.40 -1.50 -5.55
C SER A 113 8.47 -0.54 -6.30
N TYR A 114 7.96 0.48 -5.62
CA TYR A 114 7.04 1.49 -6.17
C TYR A 114 7.66 2.89 -6.26
N LEU A 115 9.00 2.96 -6.36
CA LEU A 115 9.77 4.19 -6.23
C LEU A 115 9.27 5.33 -7.13
N TYR A 116 8.96 5.02 -8.40
CA TYR A 116 8.49 6.01 -9.39
C TYR A 116 7.01 6.37 -9.26
N GLN A 117 6.26 5.64 -8.42
CA GLN A 117 4.85 5.86 -8.10
C GLN A 117 4.68 6.47 -6.70
N LEU A 118 5.76 7.01 -6.12
CA LEU A 118 5.71 7.70 -4.84
C LEU A 118 4.78 8.92 -4.93
N ILE A 119 3.76 8.93 -4.08
CA ILE A 119 2.83 10.03 -3.89
C ILE A 119 3.26 10.79 -2.63
N GLY A 120 3.38 12.12 -2.74
CA GLY A 120 3.53 13.01 -1.61
C GLY A 120 2.28 13.83 -1.37
N GLY A 121 1.88 13.94 -0.11
CA GLY A 121 0.85 14.84 0.38
C GLY A 121 1.48 15.97 1.18
N LYS A 122 1.04 17.21 0.94
CA LYS A 122 1.44 18.39 1.73
C LYS A 122 0.23 19.26 2.04
N LEU A 123 0.18 19.78 3.27
CA LEU A 123 -0.80 20.78 3.66
C LEU A 123 -0.31 22.15 3.16
N MET A 124 -1.10 22.82 2.33
CA MET A 124 -0.78 24.17 1.85
C MET A 124 -1.21 25.21 2.89
N ASP A 125 -0.54 26.37 2.90
CA ASP A 125 -0.82 27.42 3.87
C ASP A 125 -2.29 27.88 3.77
N GLY A 126 -2.99 27.83 4.90
CA GLY A 126 -4.41 28.18 4.99
C GLY A 126 -5.37 27.09 4.51
N GLU A 127 -4.87 25.93 4.06
CA GLU A 127 -5.70 24.78 3.69
C GLU A 127 -5.89 23.81 4.86
N THR A 128 -6.97 23.05 4.79
CA THR A 128 -7.31 21.99 5.77
C THR A 128 -7.15 20.59 5.21
N LYS A 129 -6.90 20.46 3.91
CA LYS A 129 -6.76 19.20 3.19
C LYS A 129 -5.39 19.09 2.57
N LEU A 130 -4.89 17.86 2.49
CA LEU A 130 -3.63 17.60 1.83
C LEU A 130 -3.78 17.68 0.31
N SER A 131 -2.84 18.39 -0.32
CA SER A 131 -2.65 18.35 -1.78
C SER A 131 -1.71 17.19 -2.11
N HIS A 132 -2.15 16.30 -3.01
CA HIS A 132 -1.44 15.06 -3.34
C HIS A 132 -0.95 15.07 -4.78
N LYS A 133 0.27 14.58 -4.98
CA LYS A 133 0.84 14.42 -6.32
C LYS A 133 1.85 13.28 -6.39
N ILE A 134 1.99 12.69 -7.56
CA ILE A 134 3.10 11.80 -7.88
C ILE A 134 4.38 12.66 -7.93
N ILE A 135 5.36 12.33 -7.08
CA ILE A 135 6.56 13.16 -6.91
C ILE A 135 7.40 13.22 -8.20
N ALA A 136 7.51 12.11 -8.92
CA ALA A 136 8.34 12.02 -10.13
C ALA A 136 7.85 12.92 -11.28
N THR A 137 6.52 13.09 -11.40
CA THR A 137 5.88 13.73 -12.57
C THR A 137 5.15 15.02 -12.22
N ASP A 138 4.98 15.35 -10.94
CA ASP A 138 4.05 16.38 -10.44
C ASP A 138 2.59 16.14 -10.86
N THR A 139 2.22 14.92 -11.23
CA THR A 139 0.85 14.60 -11.61
C THR A 139 -0.07 14.71 -10.39
N PRO A 140 -1.11 15.56 -10.42
CA PRO A 140 -2.01 15.73 -9.29
C PRO A 140 -2.89 14.49 -9.09
N ILE A 141 -3.08 14.10 -7.83
CA ILE A 141 -4.03 13.06 -7.44
C ILE A 141 -5.21 13.74 -6.76
N GLY A 142 -6.38 13.64 -7.40
CA GLY A 142 -7.60 14.28 -6.93
C GLY A 142 -8.36 13.44 -5.90
N LYS A 143 -8.18 12.12 -5.92
CA LYS A 143 -8.91 11.18 -5.07
C LYS A 143 -7.97 10.14 -4.47
N MET A 144 -8.05 9.98 -3.15
CA MET A 144 -7.27 9.01 -2.38
C MET A 144 -8.24 8.03 -1.70
N GLY A 145 -7.92 6.74 -1.67
CA GLY A 145 -8.79 5.73 -1.05
C GLY A 145 -8.41 5.31 0.37
N VAL A 146 -7.85 6.23 1.16
CA VAL A 146 -7.39 5.94 2.53
C VAL A 146 -8.12 6.77 3.56
N LEU A 147 -8.24 6.17 4.75
CA LEU A 147 -8.95 6.71 5.90
C LEU A 147 -8.06 7.70 6.66
N ASP A 148 -8.44 8.97 6.58
CA ASP A 148 -7.92 10.13 7.36
C ASP A 148 -6.41 10.38 7.22
N LEU A 149 -5.99 10.68 5.99
CA LEU A 149 -4.60 11.07 5.67
C LEU A 149 -4.16 12.32 6.44
N GLU A 150 -5.09 13.23 6.69
CA GLU A 150 -4.88 14.44 7.47
C GLU A 150 -4.50 14.12 8.93
N GLU A 151 -5.20 13.19 9.59
CA GLU A 151 -4.83 12.73 10.92
C GLU A 151 -3.49 11.98 10.93
N MET A 152 -3.22 11.18 9.90
CA MET A 152 -1.92 10.51 9.76
C MET A 152 -0.78 11.52 9.62
N HIS A 153 -0.96 12.54 8.78
CA HIS A 153 0.01 13.62 8.59
C HIS A 153 0.26 14.39 9.88
N ARG A 154 -0.81 14.74 10.63
CA ARG A 154 -0.69 15.38 11.95
C ARG A 154 0.12 14.54 12.94
N LYS A 155 -0.09 13.22 12.95
CA LYS A 155 0.62 12.29 13.85
C LYS A 155 2.09 12.09 13.48
N GLU A 156 2.38 12.05 12.19
CA GLU A 156 3.76 11.95 11.69
C GLU A 156 4.55 13.21 12.04
N GLY A 157 3.91 14.38 12.03
CA GLY A 157 4.55 15.67 12.36
C GLY A 157 5.59 16.11 11.31
N ALA A 158 5.58 15.48 10.13
CA ALA A 158 6.47 15.79 9.02
C ALA A 158 5.88 16.89 8.12
N GLU A 159 6.73 17.56 7.33
CA GLU A 159 6.28 18.55 6.34
C GLU A 159 5.42 17.89 5.24
N MET A 160 5.73 16.65 4.89
CA MET A 160 5.05 15.86 3.87
C MET A 160 4.73 14.47 4.41
N ILE A 161 3.58 13.94 3.99
CA ILE A 161 3.26 12.52 4.14
C ILE A 161 3.54 11.80 2.82
N PHE A 162 4.05 10.58 2.88
CA PHE A 162 4.36 9.80 1.69
C PHE A 162 3.60 8.49 1.66
N GLY A 163 3.32 8.02 0.45
CA GLY A 163 2.88 6.66 0.25
C GLY A 163 2.93 6.24 -1.20
N VAL A 164 2.62 4.99 -1.43
CA VAL A 164 2.65 4.34 -2.74
C VAL A 164 1.28 3.77 -3.07
N CYS A 165 0.99 3.62 -4.35
CA CYS A 165 -0.22 3.01 -4.86
C CYS A 165 0.20 1.89 -5.80
N HIS A 166 -0.45 0.73 -5.73
CA HIS A 166 -0.36 -0.31 -6.74
C HIS A 166 -1.31 -0.07 -7.91
N LEU A 167 -2.35 0.76 -7.73
CA LEU A 167 -3.30 1.12 -8.77
C LEU A 167 -3.48 2.65 -8.83
N ILE A 168 -3.30 3.21 -10.01
CA ILE A 168 -3.63 4.61 -10.31
C ILE A 168 -4.56 4.59 -11.52
N THR A 169 -5.75 5.16 -11.37
CA THR A 169 -6.75 5.21 -12.44
C THR A 169 -7.10 6.64 -12.80
N LYS A 170 -7.61 6.83 -14.02
CA LYS A 170 -8.22 8.08 -14.45
C LYS A 170 -9.56 7.73 -15.10
N GLU A 171 -10.65 8.12 -14.45
CA GLU A 171 -11.97 7.87 -15.01
C GLU A 171 -12.25 8.81 -16.19
N PRO A 172 -12.95 8.34 -17.24
CA PRO A 172 -13.37 9.20 -18.34
C PRO A 172 -14.18 10.39 -17.84
N GLY A 173 -13.78 11.60 -18.23
CA GLY A 173 -14.44 12.84 -17.83
C GLY A 173 -13.99 13.43 -16.49
N GLU A 174 -13.15 12.73 -15.72
CA GLU A 174 -12.51 13.30 -14.53
C GLU A 174 -11.20 14.02 -14.88
N SER A 175 -10.96 15.15 -14.21
CA SER A 175 -9.76 15.97 -14.42
C SER A 175 -8.53 15.46 -13.68
N GLY A 176 -8.71 14.62 -12.65
CA GLY A 176 -7.64 14.11 -11.79
C GLY A 176 -7.50 12.60 -11.84
N PHE A 177 -6.35 12.13 -11.36
CA PHE A 177 -6.13 10.70 -11.12
C PHE A 177 -6.67 10.30 -9.74
N SER A 178 -7.03 9.03 -9.62
CA SER A 178 -7.45 8.37 -8.40
C SER A 178 -6.41 7.35 -7.95
N ALA A 179 -6.11 7.33 -6.65
CA ALA A 179 -5.19 6.43 -5.97
C ALA A 179 -5.93 5.71 -4.83
N PRO A 180 -6.77 4.71 -5.14
CA PRO A 180 -7.72 4.12 -4.19
C PRO A 180 -7.06 3.21 -3.13
N ASP A 181 -5.84 2.78 -3.33
CA ASP A 181 -5.18 1.74 -2.53
C ASP A 181 -3.90 2.23 -1.84
N TRP A 182 -3.81 3.54 -1.62
CA TRP A 182 -2.62 4.18 -1.08
C TRP A 182 -2.13 3.50 0.20
N THR A 183 -0.81 3.39 0.29
CA THR A 183 -0.11 2.77 1.41
C THR A 183 1.03 3.65 1.86
N TYR A 184 0.99 4.02 3.13
CA TYR A 184 1.93 4.90 3.81
C TYR A 184 3.36 4.38 3.77
N ILE A 185 4.26 5.31 3.50
CA ILE A 185 5.70 5.14 3.60
C ILE A 185 6.23 6.24 4.54
N PRO A 186 6.93 5.89 5.63
CA PRO A 186 7.52 6.86 6.53
C PRO A 186 8.47 7.83 5.83
N ALA A 187 8.38 9.12 6.15
CA ALA A 187 9.27 10.15 5.59
C ALA A 187 10.76 9.83 5.80
N GLU A 188 11.12 9.22 6.93
CA GLU A 188 12.49 8.78 7.23
C GLU A 188 13.04 7.80 6.20
N ILE A 189 12.22 6.85 5.74
CA ILE A 189 12.63 5.85 4.74
C ILE A 189 12.91 6.53 3.40
N VAL A 190 12.06 7.49 3.03
CA VAL A 190 12.22 8.29 1.81
C VAL A 190 13.50 9.14 1.90
N ALA A 191 13.72 9.80 3.04
CA ALA A 191 14.89 10.63 3.28
C ALA A 191 16.19 9.81 3.26
N GLU A 192 16.24 8.65 3.92
CA GLU A 192 17.39 7.76 3.91
C GLU A 192 17.76 7.29 2.51
N TRP A 193 16.77 6.87 1.73
CA TRP A 193 17.01 6.46 0.35
C TRP A 193 17.51 7.63 -0.49
N LYS A 194 16.88 8.81 -0.37
CA LYS A 194 17.28 10.00 -1.12
C LYS A 194 18.72 10.39 -0.79
N ASN A 195 19.07 10.45 0.49
CA ASN A 195 20.40 10.85 0.94
C ASN A 195 21.48 9.87 0.49
N LYS A 196 21.15 8.57 0.44
CA LYS A 196 22.07 7.52 -0.01
C LYS A 196 22.26 7.49 -1.54
N ASN A 197 21.19 7.66 -2.31
CA ASN A 197 21.20 7.38 -3.75
C ASN A 197 21.28 8.64 -4.63
N ALA A 198 20.82 9.79 -4.12
CA ALA A 198 20.80 11.05 -4.84
C ALA A 198 21.15 12.23 -3.90
N PRO A 199 22.36 12.22 -3.30
CA PRO A 199 22.79 13.31 -2.44
C PRO A 199 22.83 14.62 -3.22
N GLY A 200 22.43 15.72 -2.57
CA GLY A 200 22.47 17.06 -3.17
C GLY A 200 21.40 17.39 -4.24
N THR A 201 20.57 16.44 -4.67
CA THR A 201 19.46 16.71 -5.60
C THR A 201 18.12 16.83 -4.88
N SER A 202 17.06 17.29 -5.55
CA SER A 202 15.71 17.19 -5.01
C SER A 202 15.17 15.75 -5.15
N LEU A 203 14.23 15.35 -4.29
CA LEU A 203 13.59 14.03 -4.40
C LEU A 203 12.90 13.86 -5.78
N ARG A 204 12.26 14.91 -6.28
CA ARG A 204 11.63 14.93 -7.61
C ARG A 204 12.64 14.63 -8.71
N ASP A 205 13.77 15.33 -8.74
CA ASP A 205 14.76 15.17 -9.80
C ASP A 205 15.39 13.78 -9.76
N ALA A 206 15.65 13.26 -8.55
CA ALA A 206 16.15 11.91 -8.35
C ALA A 206 15.19 10.87 -8.96
N LEU A 207 13.89 11.00 -8.69
CA LEU A 207 12.87 10.07 -9.20
C LEU A 207 12.62 10.25 -10.70
N ARG A 208 12.61 11.49 -11.21
CA ARG A 208 12.36 11.76 -12.63
C ARG A 208 13.45 11.19 -13.54
N SER A 209 14.70 11.16 -13.09
CA SER A 209 15.85 10.69 -13.88
C SER A 209 15.73 9.24 -14.37
N GLY A 210 14.96 8.40 -13.66
CA GLY A 210 14.72 7.01 -14.04
C GLY A 210 13.47 6.77 -14.89
N VAL A 211 12.61 7.78 -15.06
CA VAL A 211 11.39 7.69 -15.86
C VAL A 211 11.73 8.00 -17.31
N LYS A 212 11.91 6.95 -18.13
CA LYS A 212 11.99 7.10 -19.58
C LYS A 212 10.57 7.31 -20.12
N HIS A 213 10.26 8.52 -20.56
CA HIS A 213 9.08 8.73 -21.40
C HIS A 213 9.39 8.14 -22.79
N PRO A 214 8.62 7.16 -23.28
CA PRO A 214 8.70 6.81 -24.68
C PRO A 214 8.40 8.05 -25.53
N GLU A 215 9.16 8.27 -26.59
CA GLU A 215 8.82 9.28 -27.59
C GLU A 215 7.51 8.85 -28.28
N GLY A 216 6.39 9.37 -27.79
CA GLY A 216 5.05 9.07 -28.30
C GLY A 216 4.39 7.88 -27.60
N ASN A 217 3.32 8.15 -26.86
CA ASN A 217 2.29 7.14 -26.57
C ASN A 217 1.59 6.81 -27.90
N VAL A 218 1.98 5.72 -28.54
CA VAL A 218 1.40 5.25 -29.81
C VAL A 218 -0.02 4.70 -29.62
N ASP A 219 -0.45 4.47 -28.38
CA ASP A 219 -1.77 3.90 -28.07
C ASP A 219 -2.92 4.92 -28.05
N GLU A 220 -2.65 6.24 -28.09
CA GLU A 220 -3.72 7.27 -28.13
C GLU A 220 -4.07 7.75 -29.56
N PHE A 221 -3.41 7.25 -30.62
CA PHE A 221 -3.62 7.70 -32.01
C PHE A 221 -4.24 6.65 -32.96
N ARG A 222 -4.99 5.67 -32.42
CA ARG A 222 -5.93 4.88 -33.24
C ARG A 222 -7.38 5.22 -32.90
N GLY A 223 -7.71 6.51 -33.01
CA GLY A 223 -9.04 6.91 -33.45
C GLY A 223 -9.01 6.94 -34.96
N ASP A 224 -9.33 5.80 -35.59
CA ASP A 224 -9.56 5.75 -37.03
C ASP A 224 -10.71 6.68 -37.42
N SER A 225 -10.51 7.32 -38.57
CA SER A 225 -11.27 8.35 -39.28
C SER A 225 -12.79 8.16 -39.38
#